data_AF-A0A939VZ87-F1
#
_entry.id   AF-A0A939VZ87-F1
#
_cell.length_a   1.000
_cell.length_b   1.000
_cell.length_c   1.000
_cell.angle_alpha   90.00
_cell.angle_beta   90.00
_cell.angle_gamma   90.00
#
_symmetry.space_group_name_H-M   'P 1'
#
loop_
_entity.id
_entity.type
_entity.pdbx_description
1 polymer ?
#
loop_
_entity_poly.entity_id
_entity_poly.type
_entity_poly.pdbx_seq_one_letter_code
_entity_poly.pdbx_strand_id
1 'polypeptide(L)'
;MERFYLEVPSLERKEEAIAYINEFIEYGSDINGAGGLDHHLEDYEEWLRSTEARTMVELNEMKVPAREFFFIRENDRKIVGVINIRLALNERLKKYGGHIGYSIRPTERGKGYNKVNLYLGLKVCNQHGIETVFMDADLDNPASWKTMESLGGVRIREYFDDTFDHTEAVDYRIDTKKALAEHTELEEFVAPFRLETERMFLREMTMSDYDALYKVLADPVNMQHYPYTFDETRVRDWIARNQTRYQQYGFGLWAVCLKDSGEMIGDCGLTLQNIDGEMLPEIGYHIRADLQRNGYAKEAAAAVRDWAFHNTSYPALYSYCKYTNEASIRTAEAIGMVFFREYPDEANEVTHVSVLQREEAVMCNDREWLLSEEAYKLYAPCMYEPAYGKYNEKMTSLLQSSDTEIFVYRTERYVAGMLVLGVKENIAEIVGIAVDSGCRHFGIGRKLIRKALESGRIRKLYAETDEEGVGFYRGCGFAADAEVKQYPGGEVTRYHCTLQT
;
A
#
# COMPACT_ATOMS: atom_id res chain seq x y z
N MET A 1 -20.49 -23.44 -6.47
CA MET A 1 -19.29 -23.60 -5.65
C MET A 1 -18.93 -22.24 -5.10
N GLU A 2 -18.53 -22.14 -3.83
CA GLU A 2 -18.16 -20.87 -3.23
C GLU A 2 -16.73 -20.50 -3.62
N ARG A 3 -16.52 -19.21 -3.91
CA ARG A 3 -15.20 -18.66 -4.21
C ARG A 3 -14.84 -17.58 -3.21
N PHE A 4 -13.54 -17.36 -3.05
CA PHE A 4 -12.98 -16.51 -2.02
C PHE A 4 -11.82 -15.66 -2.53
N TYR A 5 -11.64 -14.50 -1.93
CA TYR A 5 -10.49 -13.64 -2.21
C TYR A 5 -10.06 -12.90 -0.95
N LEU A 6 -8.83 -12.39 -0.99
CA LEU A 6 -8.31 -11.51 0.05
C LEU A 6 -8.59 -10.06 -0.32
N GLU A 7 -9.19 -9.32 0.60
CA GLU A 7 -9.50 -7.90 0.47
C GLU A 7 -8.72 -7.12 1.52
N VAL A 8 -8.04 -6.05 1.11
CA VAL A 8 -7.41 -5.12 2.07
C VAL A 8 -8.52 -4.42 2.86
N PRO A 9 -8.41 -4.31 4.19
CA PRO A 9 -9.40 -3.62 4.98
C PRO A 9 -9.67 -2.19 4.51
N SER A 10 -10.94 -1.78 4.53
CA SER A 10 -11.39 -0.46 4.07
C SER A 10 -12.52 0.06 4.95
N LEU A 11 -12.78 1.37 4.89
CA LEU A 11 -13.84 2.00 5.68
C LEU A 11 -15.23 1.43 5.35
N GLU A 12 -15.45 1.03 4.10
CA GLU A 12 -16.71 0.42 3.63
C GLU A 12 -17.01 -0.92 4.32
N ARG A 13 -16.00 -1.59 4.88
CA ARG A 13 -16.13 -2.89 5.56
C ARG A 13 -16.32 -2.77 7.07
N LYS A 14 -16.42 -1.56 7.63
CA LYS A 14 -16.51 -1.32 9.08
C LYS A 14 -17.58 -2.18 9.76
N GLU A 15 -18.80 -2.15 9.23
CA GLU A 15 -19.95 -2.83 9.85
C GLU A 15 -19.80 -4.35 9.80
N GLU A 16 -19.30 -4.89 8.69
CA GLU A 16 -19.04 -6.32 8.55
C GLU A 16 -17.88 -6.80 9.43
N ALA A 17 -16.84 -5.98 9.60
CA ALA A 17 -15.70 -6.27 10.46
C ALA A 17 -16.11 -6.30 11.94
N ILE A 18 -16.97 -5.37 12.37
CA ILE A 18 -17.55 -5.39 13.72
C ILE A 18 -18.44 -6.63 13.89
N ALA A 19 -19.28 -6.95 12.91
CA ALA A 19 -20.11 -8.15 12.93
C ALA A 19 -19.27 -9.44 12.93
N TYR A 20 -18.08 -9.42 12.35
CA TYR A 20 -17.11 -10.54 12.40
C TYR A 20 -16.65 -10.77 13.83
N ILE A 21 -16.12 -9.74 14.49
CA ILE A 21 -15.63 -9.86 15.87
C ILE A 21 -16.76 -10.21 16.86
N ASN A 22 -17.93 -9.60 16.72
CA ASN A 22 -19.06 -9.88 17.62
C ASN A 22 -19.47 -11.36 17.60
N GLU A 23 -19.29 -12.07 16.48
CA GLU A 23 -19.58 -13.51 16.44
C GLU A 23 -18.56 -14.33 17.26
N PHE A 24 -17.30 -13.91 17.34
CA PHE A 24 -16.35 -14.58 18.23
C PHE A 24 -16.72 -14.40 19.70
N ILE A 25 -17.14 -13.19 20.08
CA ILE A 25 -17.60 -12.86 21.43
C ILE A 25 -18.85 -13.69 21.79
N GLU A 26 -19.83 -13.75 20.88
CA GLU A 26 -21.07 -14.52 21.07
C GLU A 26 -20.80 -16.01 21.33
N TYR A 27 -19.83 -16.58 20.60
CA TYR A 27 -19.49 -18.01 20.70
C TYR A 27 -18.39 -18.31 21.73
N GLY A 28 -17.88 -17.30 22.45
CA GLY A 28 -16.78 -17.47 23.42
C GLY A 28 -15.52 -18.05 22.78
N SER A 29 -15.20 -17.65 21.56
CA SER A 29 -14.05 -18.14 20.80
C SER A 29 -12.91 -17.12 20.80
N ASP A 30 -11.68 -17.62 20.84
CA ASP A 30 -10.48 -16.79 20.69
C ASP A 30 -10.37 -16.16 19.30
N ILE A 31 -9.84 -14.94 19.26
CA ILE A 31 -9.71 -14.10 18.07
C ILE A 31 -8.24 -14.03 17.65
N ASN A 32 -7.76 -15.10 17.04
CA ASN A 32 -6.36 -15.19 16.64
C ASN A 32 -6.12 -14.51 15.29
N GLY A 33 -4.95 -13.90 15.13
CA GLY A 33 -4.49 -13.40 13.83
C GLY A 33 -5.35 -12.29 13.19
N ALA A 34 -6.19 -11.58 13.96
CA ALA A 34 -7.02 -10.49 13.46
C ALA A 34 -6.33 -9.10 13.50
N GLY A 35 -5.00 -9.09 13.67
CA GLY A 35 -4.22 -7.85 13.69
C GLY A 35 -4.59 -6.85 14.80
N GLY A 36 -5.28 -7.30 15.85
CA GLY A 36 -5.79 -6.46 16.94
C GLY A 36 -7.14 -5.77 16.64
N LEU A 37 -7.88 -6.19 15.59
CA LEU A 37 -9.19 -5.63 15.24
C LEU A 37 -10.18 -5.62 16.40
N ASP A 38 -10.12 -6.66 17.24
CA ASP A 38 -10.91 -6.84 18.45
C ASP A 38 -10.71 -5.74 19.50
N HIS A 39 -9.51 -5.15 19.57
CA HIS A 39 -9.19 -4.07 20.51
C HIS A 39 -9.65 -2.68 20.03
N HIS A 40 -10.10 -2.56 18.77
CA HIS A 40 -10.38 -1.28 18.13
C HIS A 40 -11.80 -1.22 17.54
N LEU A 41 -12.75 -1.98 18.08
CA LEU A 41 -14.15 -1.93 17.59
C LEU A 41 -14.78 -0.55 17.72
N GLU A 42 -14.41 0.20 18.76
CA GLU A 42 -14.90 1.56 19.00
C GLU A 42 -14.21 2.60 18.09
N ASP A 43 -12.99 2.33 17.61
CA ASP A 43 -12.25 3.15 16.64
C ASP A 43 -11.66 2.31 15.50
N TYR A 44 -12.56 1.77 14.67
CA TYR A 44 -12.19 1.00 13.48
C TYR A 44 -11.27 1.77 12.53
N GLU A 45 -11.41 3.10 12.46
CA GLU A 45 -10.57 3.90 11.59
C GLU A 45 -9.13 3.95 12.10
N GLU A 46 -8.91 3.98 13.42
CA GLU A 46 -7.58 3.85 14.01
C GLU A 46 -6.96 2.50 13.66
N TRP A 47 -7.73 1.42 13.76
CA TRP A 47 -7.26 0.12 13.35
C TRP A 47 -6.85 0.10 11.87
N LEU A 48 -7.69 0.62 10.97
CA LEU A 48 -7.35 0.76 9.55
C LEU A 48 -6.04 1.54 9.37
N ARG A 49 -5.92 2.71 10.01
CA ARG A 49 -4.70 3.53 10.01
C ARG A 49 -3.48 2.74 10.49
N SER A 50 -3.65 1.87 11.49
CA SER A 50 -2.58 1.03 12.03
C SER A 50 -2.17 -0.08 11.04
N THR A 51 -3.11 -0.69 10.34
CA THR A 51 -2.83 -1.74 9.35
C THR A 51 -2.06 -1.18 8.16
N GLU A 52 -2.47 -0.01 7.65
CA GLU A 52 -1.73 0.71 6.60
C GLU A 52 -0.31 1.06 7.06
N ALA A 53 -0.17 1.65 8.24
CA ALA A 53 1.15 2.04 8.76
C ALA A 53 2.09 0.83 8.90
N ARG A 54 1.58 -0.33 9.34
CA ARG A 54 2.37 -1.57 9.47
C ARG A 54 2.94 -2.07 8.15
N THR A 55 2.39 -1.69 6.99
CA THR A 55 2.96 -2.09 5.69
C THR A 55 4.32 -1.47 5.39
N MET A 56 4.63 -0.33 6.02
CA MET A 56 5.82 0.48 5.75
C MET A 56 6.82 0.49 6.92
N VAL A 57 6.58 -0.30 7.97
CA VAL A 57 7.46 -0.33 9.13
C VAL A 57 8.80 -0.99 8.80
N GLU A 58 9.90 -0.31 9.13
CA GLU A 58 11.24 -0.93 9.10
C GLU A 58 11.34 -2.04 10.14
N LEU A 59 11.90 -3.18 9.71
CA LEU A 59 12.15 -4.34 10.55
C LEU A 59 13.00 -3.94 11.78
N ASN A 60 12.45 -4.17 12.97
CA ASN A 60 13.17 -3.98 14.24
C ASN A 60 12.75 -5.02 15.29
N GLU A 61 13.33 -4.95 16.49
CA GLU A 61 13.08 -5.92 17.56
C GLU A 61 11.61 -5.96 18.02
N MET A 62 10.86 -4.86 17.85
CA MET A 62 9.49 -4.72 18.34
C MET A 62 8.44 -4.89 17.24
N LYS A 63 8.73 -4.41 16.02
CA LYS A 63 7.77 -4.34 14.92
C LYS A 63 8.37 -4.90 13.64
N VAL A 64 7.49 -5.48 12.82
CA VAL A 64 7.81 -6.00 11.50
C VAL A 64 6.81 -5.47 10.48
N PRO A 65 7.20 -5.34 9.20
CA PRO A 65 6.25 -5.01 8.15
C PRO A 65 5.21 -6.13 8.03
N ALA A 66 3.93 -5.78 7.96
CA ALA A 66 2.84 -6.75 7.85
C ALA A 66 1.66 -6.21 7.04
N ARG A 67 0.89 -7.11 6.43
CA ARG A 67 -0.35 -6.82 5.70
C ARG A 67 -1.52 -7.56 6.34
N GLU A 68 -2.63 -6.87 6.47
CA GLU A 68 -3.89 -7.41 6.96
C GLU A 68 -4.85 -7.63 5.79
N PHE A 69 -5.60 -8.73 5.80
CA PHE A 69 -6.62 -9.00 4.80
C PHE A 69 -7.89 -9.59 5.42
N PHE A 70 -9.03 -9.17 4.89
CA PHE A 70 -10.27 -9.92 5.04
C PHE A 70 -10.32 -11.05 4.03
N PHE A 71 -10.67 -12.25 4.51
CA PHE A 71 -10.97 -13.40 3.67
C PHE A 71 -12.47 -13.39 3.36
N ILE A 72 -12.81 -12.96 2.14
CA ILE A 72 -14.17 -12.69 1.71
C ILE A 72 -14.71 -13.85 0.88
N ARG A 73 -15.97 -14.23 1.13
CA ARG A 73 -16.72 -15.10 0.24
C ARG A 73 -17.44 -14.28 -0.84
N GLU A 74 -17.25 -14.63 -2.11
CA GLU A 74 -17.67 -13.83 -3.26
C GLU A 74 -19.20 -13.67 -3.37
N ASN A 75 -19.96 -14.75 -3.12
CA ASN A 75 -21.40 -14.80 -3.42
C ASN A 75 -22.27 -13.91 -2.51
N ASP A 76 -21.89 -13.75 -1.25
CA ASP A 76 -22.62 -12.95 -0.26
C ASP A 76 -21.77 -11.82 0.33
N ARG A 77 -20.55 -11.63 -0.21
CA ARG A 77 -19.58 -10.61 0.19
C ARG A 77 -19.15 -10.69 1.66
N LYS A 78 -19.45 -11.78 2.37
CA LYS A 78 -19.25 -11.94 3.81
C LYS A 78 -17.77 -12.08 4.17
N ILE A 79 -17.34 -11.39 5.23
CA ILE A 79 -16.07 -11.66 5.92
C ILE A 79 -16.17 -13.02 6.64
N VAL A 80 -15.52 -14.03 6.04
CA VAL A 80 -15.46 -15.40 6.55
C VAL A 80 -14.25 -15.61 7.46
N GLY A 81 -13.18 -14.84 7.24
CA GLY A 81 -11.97 -14.90 8.04
C GLY A 81 -11.15 -13.63 7.95
N VAL A 82 -10.07 -13.60 8.72
CA VAL A 82 -9.02 -12.59 8.67
C VAL A 82 -7.69 -13.31 8.55
N ILE A 83 -6.75 -12.70 7.83
CA ILE A 83 -5.38 -13.20 7.73
C ILE A 83 -4.38 -12.03 7.81
N ASN A 84 -3.47 -12.13 8.76
CA ASN A 84 -2.34 -11.23 8.95
C ASN A 84 -1.08 -11.90 8.40
N ILE A 85 -0.35 -11.20 7.54
CA ILE A 85 0.85 -11.69 6.86
C ILE A 85 2.02 -10.74 7.17
N ARG A 86 2.97 -11.22 7.96
CA ARG A 86 4.22 -10.52 8.27
C ARG A 86 5.21 -10.75 7.12
N LEU A 87 5.69 -9.66 6.52
CA LEU A 87 6.56 -9.68 5.35
C LEU A 87 8.03 -9.95 5.71
N ALA A 88 8.38 -9.81 6.99
CA ALA A 88 9.68 -10.19 7.55
C ALA A 88 9.51 -10.61 9.01
N LEU A 89 10.49 -11.36 9.54
CA LEU A 89 10.52 -11.78 10.94
C LEU A 89 11.74 -11.21 11.66
N ASN A 90 11.51 -10.65 12.84
CA ASN A 90 12.58 -10.36 13.80
C ASN A 90 12.92 -11.61 14.63
N GLU A 91 13.97 -11.55 15.47
CA GLU A 91 14.42 -12.71 16.25
C GLU A 91 13.33 -13.29 17.16
N ARG A 92 12.46 -12.44 17.69
CA ARG A 92 11.30 -12.88 18.47
C ARG A 92 10.34 -13.68 17.60
N LEU A 93 9.95 -13.15 16.45
CA LEU A 93 8.97 -13.78 15.57
C LEU A 93 9.48 -15.04 14.84
N LYS A 94 10.80 -15.18 14.72
CA LYS A 94 11.44 -16.44 14.30
C LYS A 94 11.32 -17.53 15.35
N LYS A 95 11.20 -17.16 16.63
CA LYS A 95 11.09 -18.07 17.77
C LYS A 95 9.64 -18.30 18.21
N TYR A 96 8.74 -17.35 17.98
CA TYR A 96 7.33 -17.38 18.42
C TYR A 96 6.44 -16.70 17.36
N GLY A 97 5.38 -17.33 16.85
CA GLY A 97 4.40 -16.73 15.94
C GLY A 97 4.62 -16.96 14.44
N GLY A 98 5.82 -16.70 13.91
CA GLY A 98 6.10 -16.83 12.47
C GLY A 98 5.46 -15.74 11.58
N HIS A 99 5.17 -16.06 10.32
CA HIS A 99 4.73 -15.10 9.29
C HIS A 99 3.24 -14.89 9.24
N ILE A 100 2.43 -15.93 9.46
CA ILE A 100 0.99 -15.85 9.20
C ILE A 100 0.23 -16.10 10.51
N GLY A 101 -0.72 -15.21 10.81
CA GLY A 101 -1.79 -15.46 11.76
C GLY A 101 -3.13 -15.38 11.03
N TYR A 102 -4.11 -16.19 11.42
CA TYR A 102 -5.45 -16.12 10.83
C TYR A 102 -6.54 -16.48 11.84
N SER A 103 -7.78 -16.10 11.51
CA SER A 103 -8.98 -16.61 12.15
C SER A 103 -10.08 -16.88 11.13
N ILE A 104 -10.99 -17.79 11.48
CA ILE A 104 -12.21 -18.09 10.73
C ILE A 104 -13.41 -17.91 11.65
N ARG A 105 -14.42 -17.21 11.13
CA ARG A 105 -15.71 -16.97 11.75
C ARG A 105 -16.27 -18.27 12.34
N PRO A 106 -16.64 -18.35 13.64
CA PRO A 106 -17.10 -19.58 14.30
C PRO A 106 -18.14 -20.37 13.51
N THR A 107 -19.16 -19.70 12.94
CA THR A 107 -20.23 -20.34 12.14
C THR A 107 -19.79 -20.88 10.78
N GLU A 108 -18.59 -20.56 10.34
CA GLU A 108 -18.01 -20.96 9.05
C GLU A 108 -16.90 -22.01 9.20
N ARG A 109 -16.58 -22.45 10.43
CA ARG A 109 -15.59 -23.50 10.70
C ARG A 109 -16.05 -24.88 10.24
N GLY A 110 -15.10 -25.76 9.98
CA GLY A 110 -15.37 -27.14 9.52
C GLY A 110 -15.76 -27.27 8.04
N LYS A 111 -15.82 -26.16 7.29
CA LYS A 111 -16.18 -26.12 5.87
C LYS A 111 -14.98 -26.15 4.91
N GLY A 112 -13.76 -26.30 5.42
CA GLY A 112 -12.52 -26.29 4.63
C GLY A 112 -12.01 -24.89 4.25
N TYR A 113 -12.74 -23.83 4.56
CA TYR A 113 -12.40 -22.45 4.19
C TYR A 113 -11.03 -21.97 4.69
N ASN A 114 -10.59 -22.44 5.86
CA ASN A 114 -9.27 -22.07 6.37
C ASN A 114 -8.13 -22.55 5.48
N LYS A 115 -8.31 -23.69 4.79
CA LYS A 115 -7.33 -24.18 3.83
C LYS A 115 -7.21 -23.22 2.65
N VAL A 116 -8.34 -22.70 2.15
CA VAL A 116 -8.37 -21.69 1.08
C VAL A 116 -7.77 -20.36 1.56
N ASN A 117 -8.09 -19.93 2.78
CA ASN A 117 -7.52 -18.72 3.40
C ASN A 117 -5.99 -18.80 3.50
N LEU A 118 -5.46 -19.90 4.05
CA LEU A 118 -4.02 -20.11 4.14
C LEU A 118 -3.38 -20.22 2.75
N TYR A 119 -4.00 -20.92 1.80
CA TYR A 119 -3.51 -21.00 0.42
C TYR A 119 -3.36 -19.60 -0.22
N LEU A 120 -4.36 -18.74 -0.09
CA LEU A 120 -4.28 -17.35 -0.54
C LEU A 120 -3.18 -16.56 0.19
N GLY A 121 -3.01 -16.79 1.50
CA GLY A 121 -1.91 -16.21 2.27
C GLY A 121 -0.53 -16.63 1.75
N LEU A 122 -0.36 -17.91 1.39
CA LEU A 122 0.87 -18.42 0.77
C LEU A 122 1.12 -17.79 -0.61
N LYS A 123 0.05 -17.51 -1.40
CA LYS A 123 0.19 -16.73 -2.65
C LYS A 123 0.76 -15.35 -2.38
N VAL A 124 0.24 -14.64 -1.37
CA VAL A 124 0.77 -13.32 -0.98
C VAL A 124 2.23 -13.45 -0.50
N CYS A 125 2.56 -14.43 0.34
CA CYS A 125 3.95 -14.68 0.76
C CYS A 125 4.89 -14.90 -0.43
N ASN A 126 4.51 -15.75 -1.39
CA ASN A 126 5.31 -16.00 -2.60
C ASN A 126 5.50 -14.73 -3.45
N GLN A 127 4.45 -13.91 -3.61
CA GLN A 127 4.51 -12.62 -4.31
C GLN A 127 5.48 -11.63 -3.66
N HIS A 128 5.64 -11.71 -2.34
CA HIS A 128 6.58 -10.89 -1.57
C HIS A 128 7.97 -11.56 -1.41
N GLY A 129 8.24 -12.64 -2.14
CA GLY A 129 9.54 -13.32 -2.13
C GLY A 129 9.80 -14.19 -0.90
N ILE A 130 8.79 -14.49 -0.09
CA ILE A 130 8.90 -15.35 1.09
C ILE A 130 8.79 -16.80 0.62
N GLU A 131 9.94 -17.48 0.49
CA GLU A 131 10.00 -18.86 0.01
C GLU A 131 9.61 -19.88 1.08
N THR A 132 9.87 -19.59 2.35
CA THR A 132 9.54 -20.46 3.48
C THR A 132 8.75 -19.68 4.52
N VAL A 133 7.51 -20.13 4.76
CA VAL A 133 6.60 -19.56 5.75
C VAL A 133 6.68 -20.37 7.03
N PHE A 134 7.21 -19.76 8.10
CA PHE A 134 7.07 -20.21 9.48
C PHE A 134 5.70 -19.83 10.06
N MET A 135 5.10 -20.70 10.86
CA MET A 135 3.85 -20.48 11.60
C MET A 135 3.86 -21.34 12.86
N ASP A 136 3.08 -20.96 13.86
CA ASP A 136 2.81 -21.80 15.02
C ASP A 136 1.31 -21.97 15.29
N ALA A 137 1.01 -22.91 16.18
CA ALA A 137 -0.32 -23.11 16.72
C ALA A 137 -0.22 -23.80 18.08
N ASP A 138 -1.22 -23.57 18.93
CA ASP A 138 -1.37 -24.32 20.18
C ASP A 138 -1.56 -25.81 19.90
N LEU A 139 -0.96 -26.66 20.72
CA LEU A 139 -1.05 -28.11 20.60
C LEU A 139 -2.49 -28.61 20.78
N ASP A 140 -3.27 -27.94 21.61
CA ASP A 140 -4.69 -28.23 21.86
C ASP A 140 -5.62 -27.68 20.76
N ASN A 141 -5.08 -26.99 19.74
CA ASN A 141 -5.80 -26.52 18.56
C ASN A 141 -5.48 -27.36 17.29
N PRO A 142 -6.02 -28.60 17.20
CA PRO A 142 -5.76 -29.48 16.06
C PRO A 142 -6.30 -28.98 14.73
N ALA A 143 -7.24 -28.05 14.73
CA ALA A 143 -7.75 -27.48 13.49
C ALA A 143 -6.69 -26.64 12.77
N SER A 144 -5.90 -25.87 13.53
CA SER A 144 -4.87 -24.99 12.97
C SER A 144 -3.72 -25.78 12.35
N TRP A 145 -3.10 -26.69 13.12
CA TRP A 145 -1.95 -27.45 12.61
C TRP A 145 -2.31 -28.47 11.54
N LYS A 146 -3.52 -29.07 11.56
CA LYS A 146 -3.99 -29.89 10.42
C LYS A 146 -4.16 -29.07 9.15
N THR A 147 -4.56 -27.80 9.25
CA THR A 147 -4.63 -26.92 8.08
C THR A 147 -3.24 -26.72 7.49
N MET A 148 -2.23 -26.45 8.33
CA MET A 148 -0.84 -26.29 7.89
C MET A 148 -0.30 -27.58 7.23
N GLU A 149 -0.49 -28.74 7.85
CA GLU A 149 -0.09 -30.05 7.29
C GLU A 149 -0.77 -30.33 5.94
N SER A 150 -2.05 -29.96 5.79
CA SER A 150 -2.81 -30.16 4.55
C SER A 150 -2.32 -29.35 3.36
N LEU A 151 -1.41 -28.38 3.59
CA LEU A 151 -0.75 -27.55 2.58
C LEU A 151 0.77 -27.79 2.56
N GLY A 152 1.22 -28.95 3.03
CA GLY A 152 2.63 -29.35 2.99
C GLY A 152 3.48 -28.81 4.15
N GLY A 153 2.84 -28.32 5.22
CA GLY A 153 3.54 -27.89 6.43
C GLY A 153 4.27 -29.04 7.11
N VAL A 154 5.54 -28.79 7.43
CA VAL A 154 6.42 -29.72 8.14
C VAL A 154 6.64 -29.22 9.55
N ARG A 155 6.32 -30.08 10.52
CA ARG A 155 6.53 -29.85 11.95
C ARG A 155 8.02 -29.67 12.24
N ILE A 156 8.38 -28.63 12.99
CA ILE A 156 9.76 -28.27 13.32
C ILE A 156 10.10 -28.65 14.75
N ARG A 157 9.29 -28.18 15.71
CA ARG A 157 9.47 -28.43 17.15
C ARG A 157 8.18 -28.18 17.92
N GLU A 158 8.13 -28.70 19.12
CA GLU A 158 7.17 -28.33 20.16
C GLU A 158 7.90 -27.50 21.21
N TYR A 159 7.21 -26.54 21.81
CA TYR A 159 7.75 -25.72 22.89
C TYR A 159 6.64 -25.24 23.81
N PHE A 160 7.00 -24.85 25.03
CA PHE A 160 6.09 -24.15 25.93
C PHE A 160 6.32 -22.64 25.77
N ASP A 161 5.28 -21.90 25.41
CA ASP A 161 5.32 -20.43 25.36
C ASP A 161 5.11 -19.90 26.77
N ASP A 162 6.19 -19.61 27.49
CA ASP A 162 6.15 -19.00 28.83
C ASP A 162 6.01 -17.47 28.79
N THR A 163 5.87 -16.88 27.60
CA THR A 163 5.92 -15.43 27.38
C THR A 163 4.56 -14.81 27.09
N PHE A 164 3.72 -15.46 26.28
CA PHE A 164 2.46 -14.88 25.82
C PHE A 164 1.26 -15.67 26.31
N ASP A 165 1.14 -16.92 25.85
CA ASP A 165 -0.09 -17.69 26.01
C ASP A 165 0.00 -18.74 27.12
N HIS A 166 1.19 -18.93 27.72
CA HIS A 166 1.43 -19.94 28.78
C HIS A 166 0.92 -21.34 28.39
N THR A 167 1.14 -21.71 27.12
CA THR A 167 0.60 -22.90 26.48
C THR A 167 1.68 -23.72 25.76
N GLU A 168 1.38 -24.97 25.46
CA GLU A 168 2.23 -25.78 24.59
C GLU A 168 1.89 -25.49 23.12
N ALA A 169 2.90 -25.11 22.33
CA ALA A 169 2.77 -24.75 20.94
C ALA A 169 3.64 -25.63 20.03
N VAL A 170 3.32 -25.65 18.75
CA VAL A 170 4.04 -26.36 17.71
C VAL A 170 4.39 -25.44 16.54
N ASP A 171 5.66 -25.45 16.14
CA ASP A 171 6.15 -24.73 14.97
C ASP A 171 6.03 -25.57 13.69
N TYR A 172 5.63 -24.91 12.60
CA TYR A 172 5.61 -25.44 11.24
C TYR A 172 6.40 -24.56 10.30
N ARG A 173 6.96 -25.18 9.25
CA ARG A 173 7.43 -24.50 8.03
C ARG A 173 6.68 -25.00 6.82
N ILE A 174 6.33 -24.10 5.92
CA ILE A 174 5.69 -24.39 4.63
C ILE A 174 6.58 -23.79 3.52
N ASP A 175 6.95 -24.61 2.53
CA ASP A 175 7.57 -24.12 1.30
C ASP A 175 6.48 -23.55 0.39
N THR A 176 6.51 -22.24 0.11
CA THR A 176 5.41 -21.56 -0.57
C THR A 176 5.26 -22.03 -2.02
N LYS A 177 6.37 -22.12 -2.77
CA LYS A 177 6.35 -22.56 -4.17
C LYS A 177 5.84 -23.99 -4.30
N LYS A 178 6.33 -24.89 -3.44
CA LYS A 178 5.90 -26.29 -3.42
C LYS A 178 4.42 -26.40 -3.05
N ALA A 179 3.99 -25.72 -1.99
CA ALA A 179 2.60 -25.74 -1.56
C ALA A 179 1.65 -25.25 -2.66
N LEU A 180 1.99 -24.16 -3.34
CA LEU A 180 1.18 -23.62 -4.44
C LEU A 180 1.13 -24.54 -5.66
N ALA A 181 2.25 -25.18 -6.01
CA ALA A 181 2.33 -26.10 -7.14
C ALA A 181 1.60 -27.43 -6.89
N GLU A 182 1.60 -27.94 -5.66
CA GLU A 182 0.96 -29.21 -5.29
C GLU A 182 -0.55 -29.07 -5.03
N HIS A 183 -1.06 -27.83 -4.85
CA HIS A 183 -2.45 -27.56 -4.48
C HIS A 183 -3.19 -26.68 -5.50
N THR A 184 -2.88 -26.82 -6.79
CA THR A 184 -3.52 -26.05 -7.88
C THR A 184 -5.03 -26.28 -7.97
N GLU A 185 -5.55 -27.37 -7.41
CA GLU A 185 -6.99 -27.59 -7.29
C GLU A 185 -7.67 -26.48 -6.48
N LEU A 186 -6.98 -25.83 -5.53
CA LEU A 186 -7.58 -24.77 -4.71
C LEU A 186 -7.88 -23.49 -5.50
N GLU A 187 -7.29 -23.30 -6.68
CA GLU A 187 -7.60 -22.17 -7.57
C GLU A 187 -9.08 -22.16 -8.00
N GLU A 188 -9.77 -23.31 -7.97
CA GLU A 188 -11.20 -23.35 -8.29
C GLU A 188 -12.04 -22.54 -7.28
N PHE A 189 -11.59 -22.48 -6.03
CA PHE A 189 -12.19 -21.73 -4.93
C PHE A 189 -11.68 -20.30 -4.82
N VAL A 190 -10.74 -19.87 -5.68
CA VAL A 190 -10.25 -18.49 -5.69
C VAL A 190 -11.12 -17.65 -6.62
N ALA A 191 -11.62 -16.52 -6.13
CA ALA A 191 -12.34 -15.59 -6.97
C ALA A 191 -11.35 -14.93 -7.95
N PRO A 192 -11.73 -14.78 -9.24
CA PRO A 192 -10.84 -14.20 -10.23
C PRO A 192 -10.49 -12.76 -9.88
N PHE A 193 -9.25 -12.35 -10.13
CA PHE A 193 -8.81 -10.97 -9.92
C PHE A 193 -9.69 -9.99 -10.69
N ARG A 194 -10.07 -8.90 -10.02
CA ARG A 194 -10.90 -7.86 -10.60
C ARG A 194 -10.58 -6.50 -9.98
N LEU A 195 -10.20 -5.54 -10.84
CA LEU A 195 -9.97 -4.15 -10.46
C LEU A 195 -11.01 -3.27 -11.16
N GLU A 196 -11.86 -2.63 -10.37
CA GLU A 196 -12.97 -1.81 -10.86
C GLU A 196 -12.54 -0.33 -11.02
N THR A 197 -13.05 0.32 -12.07
CA THR A 197 -12.95 1.78 -12.25
C THR A 197 -14.35 2.38 -12.39
N GLU A 198 -14.49 3.61 -12.89
CA GLU A 198 -15.82 4.17 -13.18
C GLU A 198 -16.50 3.44 -14.35
N ARG A 199 -15.80 3.28 -15.49
CA ARG A 199 -16.39 2.80 -16.76
C ARG A 199 -15.96 1.40 -17.17
N MET A 200 -14.94 0.84 -16.52
CA MET A 200 -14.33 -0.43 -16.91
C MET A 200 -13.97 -1.28 -15.69
N PHE A 201 -13.61 -2.53 -15.97
CA PHE A 201 -12.94 -3.40 -15.02
C PHE A 201 -11.73 -4.04 -15.71
N LEU A 202 -10.70 -4.31 -14.93
CA LEU A 202 -9.51 -5.03 -15.34
C LEU A 202 -9.54 -6.42 -14.72
N ARG A 203 -9.20 -7.44 -15.50
CA ARG A 203 -9.13 -8.84 -15.04
C ARG A 203 -7.98 -9.59 -15.70
N GLU A 204 -7.60 -10.73 -15.14
CA GLU A 204 -6.62 -11.62 -15.77
C GLU A 204 -7.05 -12.03 -17.18
N MET A 205 -6.07 -12.05 -18.09
CA MET A 205 -6.26 -12.52 -19.46
C MET A 205 -6.41 -14.04 -19.50
N THR A 206 -7.23 -14.49 -20.44
CA THR A 206 -7.43 -15.89 -20.77
C THR A 206 -7.28 -16.09 -22.26
N MET A 207 -7.12 -17.34 -22.71
CA MET A 207 -7.01 -17.61 -24.15
C MET A 207 -8.28 -17.28 -24.94
N SER A 208 -9.44 -17.11 -24.30
CA SER A 208 -10.65 -16.63 -24.97
C SER A 208 -10.58 -15.14 -25.36
N ASP A 209 -9.60 -14.40 -24.83
CA ASP A 209 -9.38 -12.99 -25.15
C ASP A 209 -8.62 -12.78 -26.45
N TYR A 210 -8.13 -13.85 -27.07
CA TYR A 210 -7.33 -13.82 -28.29
C TYR A 210 -7.93 -12.92 -29.37
N ASP A 211 -9.20 -13.13 -29.74
CA ASP A 211 -9.84 -12.39 -30.84
C ASP A 211 -9.96 -10.89 -30.54
N ALA A 212 -10.19 -10.52 -29.28
CA ALA A 212 -10.28 -9.12 -28.87
C ALA A 212 -8.90 -8.47 -28.81
N LEU A 213 -7.92 -9.14 -28.21
CA LEU A 213 -6.56 -8.62 -28.09
C LEU A 213 -5.83 -8.56 -29.44
N TYR A 214 -6.12 -9.49 -30.36
CA TYR A 214 -5.57 -9.46 -31.72
C TYR A 214 -5.96 -8.17 -32.45
N LYS A 215 -7.19 -7.68 -32.30
CA LYS A 215 -7.63 -6.38 -32.85
C LYS A 215 -6.85 -5.18 -32.29
N VAL A 216 -6.19 -5.34 -31.14
CA VAL A 216 -5.41 -4.28 -30.50
C VAL A 216 -3.94 -4.37 -30.92
N LEU A 217 -3.33 -5.56 -30.83
CA LEU A 217 -1.89 -5.77 -31.03
C LEU A 217 -1.49 -6.08 -32.48
N ALA A 218 -2.42 -6.49 -33.35
CA ALA A 218 -2.17 -6.65 -34.78
C ALA A 218 -2.45 -5.38 -35.60
N ASP A 219 -3.05 -4.36 -34.98
CA ASP A 219 -3.39 -3.10 -35.65
C ASP A 219 -2.12 -2.25 -35.88
N PRO A 220 -1.75 -1.93 -37.14
CA PRO A 220 -0.57 -1.12 -37.45
C PRO A 220 -0.65 0.32 -36.90
N VAL A 221 -1.85 0.86 -36.65
CA VAL A 221 -2.02 2.18 -36.02
C VAL A 221 -1.60 2.12 -34.56
N ASN A 222 -2.02 1.09 -33.83
CA ASN A 222 -1.65 0.89 -32.44
C ASN A 222 -0.16 0.57 -32.28
N MET A 223 0.38 -0.25 -33.19
CA MET A 223 1.75 -0.74 -33.12
C MET A 223 2.77 0.12 -33.88
N GLN A 224 2.38 1.32 -34.33
CA GLN A 224 3.27 2.21 -35.10
C GLN A 224 4.56 2.61 -34.35
N HIS A 225 4.54 2.55 -33.01
CA HIS A 225 5.69 2.83 -32.15
C HIS A 225 6.41 1.55 -31.66
N TYR A 226 5.98 0.37 -32.13
CA TYR A 226 6.67 -0.89 -31.92
C TYR A 226 7.48 -1.28 -33.15
N PRO A 227 8.53 -2.11 -33.01
CA PRO A 227 9.31 -2.59 -34.15
C PRO A 227 8.52 -3.46 -35.14
N TYR A 228 7.37 -4.01 -34.72
CA TYR A 228 6.51 -4.87 -35.52
C TYR A 228 5.07 -4.90 -34.99
N THR A 229 4.11 -5.19 -35.87
CA THR A 229 2.76 -5.65 -35.50
C THR A 229 2.78 -7.10 -35.07
N PHE A 230 1.84 -7.51 -34.20
CA PHE A 230 1.79 -8.87 -33.71
C PHE A 230 1.03 -9.77 -34.68
N ASP A 231 1.57 -10.96 -34.93
CA ASP A 231 0.87 -12.06 -35.59
C ASP A 231 0.11 -12.92 -34.56
N GLU A 232 -0.59 -13.95 -35.03
CA GLU A 232 -1.36 -14.85 -34.17
C GLU A 232 -0.51 -15.42 -33.03
N THR A 233 0.68 -15.94 -33.37
CA THR A 233 1.60 -16.57 -32.42
C THR A 233 1.99 -15.58 -31.32
N ARG A 234 2.39 -14.35 -31.69
CA ARG A 234 2.82 -13.33 -30.73
C ARG A 234 1.70 -12.87 -29.80
N VAL A 235 0.46 -12.81 -30.27
CA VAL A 235 -0.70 -12.48 -29.40
C VAL A 235 -0.98 -13.60 -28.42
N ARG A 236 -0.93 -14.87 -28.86
CA ARG A 236 -1.06 -16.02 -27.96
C ARG A 236 0.07 -16.05 -26.92
N ASP A 237 1.30 -15.79 -27.34
CA ASP A 237 2.45 -15.69 -26.44
C ASP A 237 2.36 -14.51 -25.48
N TRP A 238 1.71 -13.41 -25.86
CA TRP A 238 1.42 -12.29 -24.96
C TRP A 238 0.46 -12.70 -23.83
N ILE A 239 -0.62 -13.39 -24.18
CA ILE A 239 -1.59 -13.92 -23.18
C ILE A 239 -0.88 -14.91 -22.27
N ALA A 240 -0.19 -15.91 -22.83
CA ALA A 240 0.52 -16.93 -22.05
C ALA A 240 1.56 -16.32 -21.10
N ARG A 241 2.35 -15.34 -21.56
CA ARG A 241 3.32 -14.64 -20.70
C ARG A 241 2.66 -13.89 -19.55
N ASN A 242 1.52 -13.24 -19.78
CA ASN A 242 0.80 -12.58 -18.69
C ASN A 242 0.20 -13.59 -17.71
N GLN A 243 -0.31 -14.74 -18.17
CA GLN A 243 -0.74 -15.83 -17.29
C GLN A 243 0.39 -16.34 -16.40
N THR A 244 1.60 -16.52 -16.95
CA THR A 244 2.80 -16.85 -16.16
C THR A 244 3.14 -15.75 -15.16
N ARG A 245 3.03 -14.47 -15.55
CA ARG A 245 3.31 -13.33 -14.66
C ARG A 245 2.32 -13.26 -13.48
N TYR A 246 1.03 -13.52 -13.69
CA TYR A 246 0.07 -13.57 -12.60
C TYR A 246 0.44 -14.64 -11.57
N GLN A 247 0.86 -15.82 -12.04
CA GLN A 247 1.31 -16.91 -11.16
C GLN A 247 2.61 -16.57 -10.42
N GLN A 248 3.57 -15.94 -11.11
CA GLN A 248 4.90 -15.68 -10.57
C GLN A 248 4.96 -14.45 -9.67
N TYR A 249 4.31 -13.36 -10.08
CA TYR A 249 4.42 -12.03 -9.47
C TYR A 249 3.12 -11.57 -8.82
N GLY A 250 1.99 -12.23 -9.10
CA GLY A 250 0.67 -11.77 -8.66
C GLY A 250 0.09 -10.63 -9.50
N PHE A 251 0.80 -10.20 -10.54
CA PHE A 251 0.39 -9.13 -11.43
C PHE A 251 0.94 -9.33 -12.83
N GLY A 252 0.36 -8.62 -13.79
CA GLY A 252 0.73 -8.59 -15.19
C GLY A 252 -0.10 -7.53 -15.90
N LEU A 253 -0.06 -7.50 -17.23
CA LEU A 253 -1.04 -6.72 -17.99
C LEU A 253 -2.38 -7.42 -17.88
N TRP A 254 -3.43 -6.74 -17.46
CA TRP A 254 -4.79 -7.25 -17.37
C TRP A 254 -5.60 -6.86 -18.60
N ALA A 255 -6.62 -7.66 -18.92
CA ALA A 255 -7.60 -7.31 -19.93
C ALA A 255 -8.45 -6.14 -19.44
N VAL A 256 -8.50 -5.05 -20.21
CA VAL A 256 -9.34 -3.88 -19.95
C VAL A 256 -10.69 -4.10 -20.61
N CYS A 257 -11.76 -4.21 -19.81
CA CYS A 257 -13.10 -4.53 -20.28
C CYS A 257 -14.11 -3.43 -19.91
N LEU A 258 -14.95 -3.00 -20.86
CA LEU A 258 -16.04 -2.05 -20.58
C LEU A 258 -17.10 -2.69 -19.70
N LYS A 259 -17.63 -1.96 -18.71
CA LYS A 259 -18.67 -2.48 -17.81
C LYS A 259 -19.98 -2.77 -18.54
N ASP A 260 -20.39 -1.88 -19.43
CA ASP A 260 -21.71 -1.93 -20.07
C ASP A 260 -21.85 -3.12 -21.03
N SER A 261 -20.78 -3.48 -21.73
CA SER A 261 -20.80 -4.54 -22.75
C SER A 261 -20.02 -5.79 -22.36
N GLY A 262 -19.11 -5.71 -21.37
CA GLY A 262 -18.12 -6.76 -21.09
C GLY A 262 -17.05 -6.88 -22.18
N GLU A 263 -17.05 -6.00 -23.19
CA GLU A 263 -16.11 -6.04 -24.31
C GLU A 263 -14.70 -5.69 -23.85
N MET A 264 -13.73 -6.54 -24.18
CA MET A 264 -12.31 -6.23 -24.00
C MET A 264 -11.86 -5.23 -25.08
N ILE A 265 -11.30 -4.12 -24.62
CA ILE A 265 -10.87 -2.99 -25.47
C ILE A 265 -9.36 -2.80 -25.49
N GLY A 266 -8.61 -3.65 -24.78
CA GLY A 266 -7.18 -3.48 -24.63
C GLY A 266 -6.61 -4.20 -23.42
N ASP A 267 -5.39 -3.81 -23.08
CA ASP A 267 -4.72 -4.24 -21.86
C ASP A 267 -4.08 -3.09 -21.10
N CYS A 268 -3.93 -3.27 -19.79
CA CYS A 268 -3.21 -2.37 -18.91
C CYS A 268 -2.82 -3.10 -17.63
N GLY A 269 -1.63 -2.83 -17.10
CA GLY A 269 -1.20 -3.43 -15.85
C GLY A 269 0.26 -3.17 -15.52
N LEU A 270 0.73 -3.86 -14.48
CA LEU A 270 2.10 -3.74 -13.99
C LEU A 270 2.94 -4.89 -14.56
N THR A 271 4.16 -4.62 -15.02
CA THR A 271 5.11 -5.65 -15.45
C THR A 271 6.53 -5.32 -15.01
N LEU A 272 7.38 -6.33 -14.78
CA LEU A 272 8.81 -6.10 -14.58
C LEU A 272 9.52 -6.06 -15.93
N GLN A 273 10.17 -4.95 -16.25
CA GLN A 273 10.83 -4.71 -17.53
C GLN A 273 12.28 -4.30 -17.32
N ASN A 274 13.15 -4.69 -18.24
CA ASN A 274 14.52 -4.21 -18.27
C ASN A 274 14.53 -2.80 -18.90
N ILE A 275 14.77 -1.78 -18.09
CA ILE A 275 14.86 -0.38 -18.50
C ILE A 275 16.30 0.06 -18.24
N ASP A 276 17.10 0.15 -19.29
CA ASP A 276 18.51 0.58 -19.24
C ASP A 276 19.38 -0.27 -18.28
N GLY A 277 19.21 -1.60 -18.33
CA GLY A 277 19.98 -2.56 -17.54
C GLY A 277 19.37 -2.89 -16.17
N GLU A 278 18.29 -2.23 -15.79
CA GLU A 278 17.64 -2.39 -14.48
C GLU A 278 16.24 -3.01 -14.63
N MET A 279 15.92 -4.00 -13.80
CA MET A 279 14.58 -4.57 -13.75
C MET A 279 13.65 -3.67 -12.92
N LEU A 280 12.79 -2.91 -13.59
CA LEU A 280 11.94 -1.89 -12.98
C LEU A 280 10.44 -2.20 -13.19
N PRO A 281 9.56 -1.80 -12.25
CA PRO A 281 8.11 -2.01 -12.33
C PRO A 281 7.45 -0.99 -13.27
N GLU A 282 7.06 -1.47 -14.45
CA GLU A 282 6.49 -0.69 -15.55
C GLU A 282 4.96 -0.80 -15.60
N ILE A 283 4.28 0.34 -15.78
CA ILE A 283 2.86 0.42 -16.14
C ILE A 283 2.76 0.50 -17.67
N GLY A 284 2.27 -0.58 -18.25
CA GLY A 284 1.99 -0.69 -19.68
C GLY A 284 0.50 -0.56 -19.98
N TYR A 285 0.16 -0.08 -21.16
CA TYR A 285 -1.22 0.02 -21.65
C TYR A 285 -1.33 0.02 -23.17
N HIS A 286 -2.32 -0.72 -23.68
CA HIS A 286 -2.73 -0.70 -25.09
C HIS A 286 -4.24 -0.60 -25.17
N ILE A 287 -4.76 0.36 -25.93
CA ILE A 287 -6.20 0.53 -26.16
C ILE A 287 -6.46 0.47 -27.67
N ARG A 288 -7.52 -0.24 -28.06
CA ARG A 288 -7.96 -0.37 -29.46
C ARG A 288 -8.09 1.00 -30.14
N ALA A 289 -7.60 1.10 -31.38
CA ALA A 289 -7.43 2.37 -32.08
C ALA A 289 -8.73 3.21 -32.18
N ASP A 290 -9.86 2.56 -32.42
CA ASP A 290 -11.20 3.17 -32.52
C ASP A 290 -11.73 3.75 -31.20
N LEU A 291 -11.13 3.38 -30.07
CA LEU A 291 -11.52 3.82 -28.73
C LEU A 291 -10.50 4.74 -28.06
N GLN A 292 -9.39 5.05 -28.73
CA GLN A 292 -8.40 5.99 -28.21
C GLN A 292 -8.98 7.41 -28.09
N ARG A 293 -8.28 8.26 -27.32
CA ARG A 293 -8.68 9.66 -27.03
C ARG A 293 -10.00 9.82 -26.25
N ASN A 294 -10.56 8.74 -25.71
CA ASN A 294 -11.72 8.76 -24.80
C ASN A 294 -11.33 8.66 -23.30
N GLY A 295 -10.04 8.80 -22.99
CA GLY A 295 -9.51 8.74 -21.62
C GLY A 295 -9.36 7.33 -21.03
N TYR A 296 -9.63 6.27 -21.80
CA TYR A 296 -9.60 4.90 -21.27
C TYR A 296 -8.22 4.45 -20.79
N ALA A 297 -7.15 4.74 -21.54
CA ALA A 297 -5.78 4.42 -21.12
C ALA A 297 -5.42 5.11 -19.79
N LYS A 298 -5.77 6.40 -19.65
CA LYS A 298 -5.57 7.17 -18.42
C LYS A 298 -6.31 6.55 -17.24
N GLU A 299 -7.58 6.21 -17.42
CA GLU A 299 -8.41 5.62 -16.36
C GLU A 299 -7.87 4.27 -15.91
N ALA A 300 -7.54 3.38 -16.86
CA ALA A 300 -6.94 2.08 -16.56
C ALA A 300 -5.58 2.23 -15.86
N ALA A 301 -4.69 3.07 -16.40
CA ALA A 301 -3.35 3.25 -15.85
C ALA A 301 -3.37 3.94 -14.47
N ALA A 302 -4.32 4.84 -14.20
CA ALA A 302 -4.51 5.42 -12.87
C ALA A 302 -4.95 4.36 -11.85
N ALA A 303 -5.90 3.49 -12.22
CA ALA A 303 -6.32 2.39 -11.36
C ALA A 303 -5.18 1.40 -11.09
N VAL A 304 -4.37 1.09 -12.11
CA VAL A 304 -3.18 0.23 -11.97
C VAL A 304 -2.12 0.87 -11.09
N ARG A 305 -1.85 2.17 -11.24
CA ARG A 305 -0.94 2.94 -10.38
C ARG A 305 -1.37 2.82 -8.92
N ASP A 306 -2.65 3.10 -8.65
CA ASP A 306 -3.19 3.06 -7.30
C ASP A 306 -3.09 1.64 -6.76
N TRP A 307 -3.53 0.65 -7.52
CA TRP A 307 -3.40 -0.76 -7.15
C TRP A 307 -1.94 -1.13 -6.84
N ALA A 308 -0.98 -0.72 -7.66
CA ALA A 308 0.42 -1.05 -7.51
C ALA A 308 1.00 -0.46 -6.22
N PHE A 309 0.73 0.82 -5.93
CA PHE A 309 1.21 1.41 -4.68
C PHE A 309 0.52 0.83 -3.43
N HIS A 310 -0.73 0.39 -3.53
CA HIS A 310 -1.42 -0.27 -2.41
C HIS A 310 -0.98 -1.72 -2.19
N ASN A 311 -0.56 -2.43 -3.25
CA ASN A 311 -0.33 -3.88 -3.20
C ASN A 311 1.14 -4.30 -3.28
N THR A 312 2.02 -3.38 -3.64
CA THR A 312 3.46 -3.61 -3.76
C THR A 312 4.23 -2.61 -2.90
N SER A 313 5.48 -2.94 -2.58
CA SER A 313 6.42 -2.06 -1.88
C SER A 313 7.32 -1.27 -2.83
N TYR A 314 7.04 -1.26 -4.14
CA TYR A 314 7.90 -0.57 -5.08
C TYR A 314 8.00 0.94 -4.74
N PRO A 315 9.23 1.50 -4.69
CA PRO A 315 9.45 2.90 -4.33
C PRO A 315 9.10 3.87 -5.46
N ALA A 316 9.00 3.35 -6.69
CA ALA A 316 8.58 4.09 -7.87
C ALA A 316 7.96 3.12 -8.88
N LEU A 317 7.15 3.68 -9.78
CA LEU A 317 6.58 3.01 -10.94
C LEU A 317 7.08 3.72 -12.19
N TYR A 318 7.27 2.98 -13.28
CA TYR A 318 7.85 3.51 -14.51
C TYR A 318 6.87 3.33 -15.67
N SER A 319 7.08 4.07 -16.75
CA SER A 319 6.51 3.78 -18.06
C SER A 319 7.57 4.15 -19.09
N TYR A 320 7.74 3.34 -20.13
CA TYR A 320 8.68 3.67 -21.20
C TYR A 320 8.01 3.51 -22.56
N CYS A 321 8.45 4.32 -23.52
CA CYS A 321 7.96 4.24 -24.89
C CYS A 321 9.00 4.81 -25.86
N LYS A 322 8.82 4.59 -27.17
CA LYS A 322 9.58 5.32 -28.17
C LYS A 322 9.41 6.83 -27.94
N TYR A 323 10.49 7.59 -27.98
CA TYR A 323 10.47 9.04 -27.70
C TYR A 323 9.50 9.85 -28.57
N THR A 324 9.12 9.34 -29.75
CA THR A 324 8.11 9.96 -30.63
C THR A 324 6.66 9.62 -30.29
N ASN A 325 6.41 8.74 -29.30
CA ASN A 325 5.07 8.35 -28.88
C ASN A 325 4.46 9.36 -27.89
N GLU A 326 4.15 10.56 -28.39
CA GLU A 326 3.60 11.63 -27.56
C GLU A 326 2.28 11.25 -26.86
N ALA A 327 1.47 10.35 -27.45
CA ALA A 327 0.21 9.92 -26.86
C ALA A 327 0.44 9.09 -25.58
N SER A 328 1.45 8.23 -25.59
CA SER A 328 1.87 7.46 -24.41
C SER A 328 2.47 8.39 -23.35
N ILE A 329 3.39 9.29 -23.73
CA ILE A 329 3.98 10.26 -22.78
C ILE A 329 2.89 11.07 -22.08
N ARG A 330 1.93 11.62 -22.84
CA ARG A 330 0.80 12.38 -22.26
C ARG A 330 -0.09 11.53 -21.34
N THR A 331 -0.21 10.22 -21.59
CA THR A 331 -0.96 9.33 -20.70
C THR A 331 -0.22 9.09 -19.38
N ALA A 332 1.11 8.87 -19.44
CA ALA A 332 1.96 8.77 -18.26
C ALA A 332 1.91 10.06 -17.42
N GLU A 333 2.06 11.23 -18.06
CA GLU A 333 1.95 12.53 -17.39
C GLU A 333 0.58 12.74 -16.73
N ALA A 334 -0.50 12.29 -17.39
CA ALA A 334 -1.87 12.43 -16.89
C ALA A 334 -2.17 11.58 -15.65
N ILE A 335 -1.36 10.55 -15.37
CA ILE A 335 -1.43 9.75 -14.14
C ILE A 335 -0.40 10.19 -13.09
N GLY A 336 0.32 11.28 -13.35
CA GLY A 336 1.22 11.92 -12.40
C GLY A 336 2.71 11.70 -12.68
N MET A 337 3.08 10.80 -13.61
CA MET A 337 4.48 10.52 -13.93
C MET A 337 5.18 11.76 -14.51
N VAL A 338 6.48 11.86 -14.27
CA VAL A 338 7.37 12.88 -14.83
C VAL A 338 8.49 12.24 -15.67
N PHE A 339 9.16 13.06 -16.49
CA PHE A 339 10.34 12.62 -17.22
C PHE A 339 11.43 12.12 -16.26
N PHE A 340 12.01 10.96 -16.56
CA PHE A 340 13.11 10.37 -15.80
C PHE A 340 14.42 10.40 -16.59
N ARG A 341 14.48 9.69 -17.72
CA ARG A 341 15.66 9.61 -18.60
C ARG A 341 15.29 9.23 -20.02
N GLU A 342 16.22 9.46 -20.94
CA GLU A 342 16.21 8.84 -22.26
C GLU A 342 17.49 8.04 -22.46
N TYR A 343 17.40 6.92 -23.18
CA TYR A 343 18.57 6.11 -23.53
C TYR A 343 18.42 5.53 -24.94
N PRO A 344 19.54 5.32 -25.66
CA PRO A 344 19.52 4.70 -26.97
C PRO A 344 19.08 3.23 -26.89
N ASP A 345 18.21 2.83 -27.80
CA ASP A 345 17.67 1.47 -27.90
C ASP A 345 17.61 1.07 -29.38
N GLU A 346 18.09 -0.13 -29.73
CA GLU A 346 18.09 -0.61 -31.11
C GLU A 346 16.67 -0.69 -31.70
N ALA A 347 15.66 -0.97 -30.86
CA ALA A 347 14.28 -1.10 -31.29
C ALA A 347 13.58 0.26 -31.48
N ASN A 348 13.84 1.22 -30.59
CA ASN A 348 13.13 2.50 -30.56
C ASN A 348 13.95 3.71 -31.07
N GLU A 349 15.22 3.51 -31.45
CA GLU A 349 16.25 4.55 -31.61
C GLU A 349 16.57 5.26 -30.29
N VAL A 350 15.55 5.87 -29.67
CA VAL A 350 15.59 6.44 -28.33
C VAL A 350 14.36 6.01 -27.55
N THR A 351 14.57 5.47 -26.36
CA THR A 351 13.51 5.16 -25.40
C THR A 351 13.37 6.32 -24.42
N HIS A 352 12.15 6.83 -24.28
CA HIS A 352 11.76 7.81 -23.27
C HIS A 352 11.19 7.09 -22.06
N VAL A 353 11.66 7.44 -20.86
CA VAL A 353 11.19 6.86 -19.60
C VAL A 353 10.55 7.95 -18.74
N SER A 354 9.33 7.67 -18.29
CA SER A 354 8.65 8.41 -17.25
C SER A 354 8.67 7.62 -15.94
N VAL A 355 8.69 8.32 -14.81
CA VAL A 355 8.69 7.74 -13.46
C VAL A 355 7.59 8.40 -12.63
N LEU A 356 7.00 7.63 -11.72
CA LEU A 356 6.21 8.10 -10.59
C LEU A 356 6.78 7.52 -9.30
N GLN A 357 7.43 8.35 -8.49
CA GLN A 357 7.89 8.00 -7.15
C GLN A 357 6.69 7.85 -6.21
N ARG A 358 6.80 6.90 -5.29
CA ARG A 358 5.90 6.81 -4.15
C ARG A 358 6.05 8.08 -3.32
N GLU A 359 4.95 8.79 -3.11
CA GLU A 359 4.97 10.00 -2.30
C GLU A 359 5.22 9.66 -0.84
N GLU A 360 6.25 10.27 -0.25
CA GLU A 360 6.66 9.97 1.13
C GLU A 360 7.03 11.23 1.91
N ALA A 361 6.69 11.19 3.20
CA ALA A 361 7.28 12.10 4.17
C ALA A 361 8.68 11.59 4.51
N VAL A 362 9.68 12.48 4.43
CA VAL A 362 11.09 12.16 4.70
C VAL A 362 11.73 13.23 5.56
N MET A 363 12.76 12.86 6.32
CA MET A 363 13.59 13.84 7.03
C MET A 363 14.38 14.68 6.01
N CYS A 364 14.43 16.01 6.21
CA CYS A 364 15.08 16.96 5.33
C CYS A 364 16.35 17.54 5.96
N ASN A 365 17.49 17.31 5.31
CA ASN A 365 18.78 17.88 5.70
C ASN A 365 19.33 18.89 4.67
N ASP A 366 18.52 19.24 3.66
CA ASP A 366 18.90 20.13 2.57
C ASP A 366 18.84 21.60 3.02
N ARG A 367 19.99 22.10 3.54
CA ARG A 367 20.09 23.46 4.07
C ARG A 367 19.88 24.53 3.01
N GLU A 368 20.32 24.29 1.78
CA GLU A 368 20.20 25.25 0.69
C GLU A 368 18.73 25.45 0.34
N TRP A 369 18.00 24.35 0.16
CA TRP A 369 16.56 24.40 -0.11
C TRP A 369 15.78 25.01 1.06
N LEU A 370 16.08 24.63 2.31
CA LEU A 370 15.38 25.16 3.49
C LEU A 370 15.57 26.68 3.67
N LEU A 371 16.65 27.26 3.16
CA LEU A 371 16.89 28.70 3.20
C LEU A 371 16.40 29.45 1.96
N SER A 372 15.75 28.76 1.01
CA SER A 372 15.29 29.33 -0.27
C SER A 372 13.94 30.05 -0.18
N GLU A 373 13.64 30.87 -1.20
CA GLU A 373 12.31 31.47 -1.37
C GLU A 373 11.19 30.43 -1.58
N GLU A 374 11.52 29.26 -2.14
CA GLU A 374 10.56 28.18 -2.37
C GLU A 374 10.07 27.60 -1.04
N ALA A 375 10.99 27.23 -0.16
CA ALA A 375 10.65 26.75 1.19
C ALA A 375 9.91 27.82 2.01
N TYR A 376 10.29 29.09 1.85
CA TYR A 376 9.54 30.21 2.44
C TYR A 376 8.10 30.26 1.95
N LYS A 377 7.84 30.15 0.64
CA LYS A 377 6.47 30.19 0.10
C LYS A 377 5.59 29.08 0.69
N LEU A 378 6.17 27.89 0.87
CA LEU A 378 5.49 26.77 1.52
C LEU A 378 5.21 27.04 3.00
N TYR A 379 6.18 27.60 3.74
CA TYR A 379 6.09 27.78 5.20
C TYR A 379 5.37 29.05 5.64
N ALA A 380 5.35 30.09 4.80
CA ALA A 380 4.77 31.39 5.09
C ALA A 380 3.35 31.34 5.67
N PRO A 381 2.44 30.43 5.23
CA PRO A 381 1.09 30.33 5.80
C PRO A 381 1.04 30.00 7.30
N CYS A 382 2.07 29.39 7.88
CA CYS A 382 2.11 29.10 9.32
C CYS A 382 2.96 30.12 10.12
N MET A 383 3.34 31.24 9.51
CA MET A 383 4.07 32.32 10.19
C MET A 383 3.15 33.48 10.56
N TYR A 384 3.40 34.08 11.72
CA TYR A 384 2.84 35.37 12.08
C TYR A 384 3.57 36.49 11.30
N GLU A 385 2.81 37.31 10.57
CA GLU A 385 3.34 38.37 9.69
C GLU A 385 4.49 37.90 8.79
N PRO A 386 4.20 37.02 7.79
CA PRO A 386 5.21 36.36 6.98
C PRO A 386 6.05 37.37 6.18
N ALA A 387 7.37 37.23 6.30
CA ALA A 387 8.35 37.94 5.50
C ALA A 387 9.58 37.05 5.30
N TYR A 388 10.17 37.06 4.10
CA TYR A 388 11.30 36.18 3.77
C TYR A 388 12.50 36.39 4.71
N GLY A 389 12.82 37.63 5.09
CA GLY A 389 13.89 37.92 6.05
C GLY A 389 13.64 37.28 7.43
N LYS A 390 12.43 37.41 7.98
CA LYS A 390 12.04 36.78 9.26
C LYS A 390 12.11 35.25 9.18
N TYR A 391 11.70 34.68 8.04
CA TYR A 391 11.78 33.24 7.80
C TYR A 391 13.24 32.77 7.77
N ASN A 392 14.08 33.44 6.99
CA ASN A 392 15.47 33.05 6.79
C ASN A 392 16.27 33.14 8.10
N GLU A 393 16.06 34.19 8.90
CA GLU A 393 16.65 34.32 10.24
C GLU A 393 16.20 33.18 11.17
N LYS A 394 14.89 32.89 11.24
CA LYS A 394 14.34 31.80 12.06
C LYS A 394 14.89 30.45 11.62
N MET A 395 14.86 30.14 10.32
CA MET A 395 15.30 28.85 9.79
C MET A 395 16.81 28.68 9.95
N THR A 396 17.61 29.74 9.76
CA THR A 396 19.05 29.71 10.01
C THR A 396 19.36 29.37 11.47
N SER A 397 18.64 29.97 12.43
CA SER A 397 18.80 29.68 13.85
C SER A 397 18.42 28.24 14.19
N LEU A 398 17.28 27.75 13.69
CA LEU A 398 16.84 26.37 13.91
C LEU A 398 17.84 25.36 13.34
N LEU A 399 18.36 25.60 12.15
CA LEU A 399 19.35 24.74 11.50
C LEU A 399 20.73 24.73 12.20
N GLN A 400 21.00 25.62 13.15
CA GLN A 400 22.22 25.57 13.97
C GLN A 400 22.04 24.72 15.24
N SER A 401 20.79 24.40 15.60
CA SER A 401 20.47 23.60 16.78
C SER A 401 20.60 22.10 16.47
N SER A 402 21.20 21.34 17.40
CA SER A 402 21.14 19.87 17.39
C SER A 402 19.76 19.32 17.72
N ASP A 403 18.89 20.19 18.24
CA ASP A 403 17.58 19.88 18.79
C ASP A 403 16.47 20.23 17.78
N THR A 404 16.79 20.21 16.48
CA THR A 404 15.82 20.50 15.42
C THR A 404 15.76 19.34 14.44
N GLU A 405 14.56 18.86 14.19
CA GLU A 405 14.28 17.88 13.14
C GLU A 405 13.26 18.48 12.16
N ILE A 406 13.55 18.40 10.86
CA ILE A 406 12.67 18.93 9.81
C ILE A 406 12.27 17.77 8.90
N PHE A 407 10.97 17.65 8.66
CA PHE A 407 10.40 16.67 7.75
C PHE A 407 9.73 17.39 6.59
N VAL A 408 9.85 16.82 5.40
CA VAL A 408 9.23 17.33 4.18
C VAL A 408 8.45 16.21 3.50
N TYR A 409 7.31 16.56 2.91
CA TYR A 409 6.55 15.64 2.07
C TYR A 409 6.92 15.91 0.63
N ARG A 410 7.67 14.97 0.05
CA ARG A 410 8.17 15.12 -1.32
C ARG A 410 7.15 14.52 -2.27
N THR A 411 6.71 15.35 -3.20
CA THR A 411 6.13 14.88 -4.46
C THR A 411 7.25 14.85 -5.50
N GLU A 412 6.97 14.30 -6.67
CA GLU A 412 7.93 14.33 -7.78
C GLU A 412 8.27 15.72 -8.28
N ARG A 413 7.36 16.69 -8.10
CA ARG A 413 7.47 18.01 -8.72
C ARG A 413 7.97 19.09 -7.78
N TYR A 414 7.66 18.98 -6.50
CA TYR A 414 8.01 19.95 -5.46
C TYR A 414 7.77 19.38 -4.06
N VAL A 415 8.18 20.13 -3.03
CA VAL A 415 7.84 19.82 -1.64
C VAL A 415 6.45 20.34 -1.30
N ALA A 416 5.51 19.43 -1.05
CA ALA A 416 4.10 19.78 -0.81
C ALA A 416 3.75 19.97 0.68
N GLY A 417 4.69 19.68 1.59
CA GLY A 417 4.49 19.94 3.01
C GLY A 417 5.80 19.97 3.79
N MET A 418 5.82 20.70 4.89
CA MET A 418 6.95 20.83 5.79
C MET A 418 6.49 20.80 7.24
N LEU A 419 7.20 20.04 8.07
CA LEU A 419 7.03 19.96 9.51
C LEU A 419 8.38 20.27 10.16
N VAL A 420 8.38 21.22 11.09
CA VAL A 420 9.57 21.66 11.82
C VAL A 420 9.35 21.35 13.29
N LEU A 421 10.26 20.57 13.88
CA LEU A 421 10.19 20.14 15.26
C LEU A 421 11.38 20.70 16.06
N GLY A 422 11.10 21.22 17.24
CA GLY A 422 12.08 21.39 18.31
C GLY A 422 12.07 20.15 19.20
N VAL A 423 13.15 19.38 19.23
CA VAL A 423 13.23 18.08 19.90
C VAL A 423 14.17 18.16 21.09
N LYS A 424 13.65 17.91 22.29
CA LYS A 424 14.42 17.79 23.51
C LYS A 424 14.22 16.40 24.11
N GLU A 425 15.29 15.62 24.14
CA GLU A 425 15.28 14.21 24.56
C GLU A 425 14.27 13.38 23.74
N ASN A 426 13.14 13.00 24.35
CA ASN A 426 12.05 12.23 23.74
C ASN A 426 10.74 13.05 23.60
N ILE A 427 10.83 14.37 23.78
CA ILE A 427 9.71 15.30 23.65
C ILE A 427 9.98 16.23 22.47
N ALA A 428 8.99 16.41 21.60
CA ALA A 428 9.07 17.35 20.50
C ALA A 428 7.94 18.39 20.54
N GLU A 429 8.27 19.62 20.14
CA GLU A 429 7.33 20.69 19.90
C GLU A 429 7.22 20.94 18.39
N ILE A 430 6.01 21.01 17.86
CA ILE A 430 5.73 21.44 16.50
C ILE A 430 5.91 22.95 16.43
N VAL A 431 7.07 23.38 15.94
CA VAL A 431 7.44 24.79 15.74
C VAL A 431 6.70 25.38 14.54
N GLY A 432 6.35 24.53 13.58
CA GLY A 432 5.45 24.87 12.50
C GLY A 432 5.19 23.69 11.58
N ILE A 433 3.99 23.67 11.04
CA ILE A 433 3.56 22.71 10.03
C ILE A 433 2.83 23.46 8.93
N ALA A 434 3.21 23.19 7.69
CA ALA A 434 2.60 23.80 6.53
C ALA A 434 2.41 22.76 5.43
N VAL A 435 1.30 22.90 4.71
CA VAL A 435 0.95 22.09 3.55
C VAL A 435 0.55 23.05 2.44
N ASP A 436 1.08 22.81 1.24
CA ASP A 436 0.73 23.53 0.04
C ASP A 436 -0.80 23.56 -0.13
N SER A 437 -1.35 24.72 -0.53
CA SER A 437 -2.79 24.92 -0.55
C SER A 437 -3.51 23.99 -1.54
N GLY A 438 -2.87 23.64 -2.66
CA GLY A 438 -3.39 22.69 -3.64
C GLY A 438 -3.37 21.24 -3.17
N CYS A 439 -2.57 20.95 -2.14
CA CYS A 439 -2.43 19.61 -1.55
C CYS A 439 -3.04 19.48 -0.16
N ARG A 440 -3.80 20.47 0.31
CA ARG A 440 -4.58 20.35 1.54
C ARG A 440 -5.63 19.25 1.39
N HIS A 441 -6.02 18.65 2.51
CA HIS A 441 -6.98 17.53 2.60
C HIS A 441 -6.50 16.16 2.08
N PHE A 442 -5.33 16.05 1.45
CA PHE A 442 -4.71 14.75 1.10
C PHE A 442 -3.95 14.08 2.26
N GLY A 443 -4.16 14.56 3.50
CA GLY A 443 -3.54 13.98 4.70
C GLY A 443 -2.03 14.23 4.83
N ILE A 444 -1.41 15.09 4.01
CA ILE A 444 0.05 15.35 4.03
C ILE A 444 0.55 15.77 5.41
N GLY A 445 -0.12 16.71 6.08
CA GLY A 445 0.27 17.14 7.43
C GLY A 445 0.27 15.98 8.43
N ARG A 446 -0.70 15.07 8.31
CA ARG A 446 -0.77 13.84 9.13
C ARG A 446 0.38 12.89 8.78
N LYS A 447 0.70 12.70 7.50
CA LYS A 447 1.83 11.87 7.06
C LYS A 447 3.18 12.40 7.59
N LEU A 448 3.36 13.72 7.61
CA LEU A 448 4.54 14.36 8.20
C LEU A 448 4.67 14.09 9.70
N ILE A 449 3.58 14.27 10.47
CA ILE A 449 3.56 13.99 11.92
C ILE A 449 3.86 12.51 12.19
N ARG A 450 3.25 11.60 11.41
CA ARG A 450 3.55 10.16 11.50
C ARG A 450 5.01 9.85 11.24
N LYS A 451 5.59 10.45 10.20
CA LYS A 451 7.00 10.24 9.86
C LYS A 451 7.93 10.63 11.00
N ALA A 452 7.64 11.73 11.68
CA ALA A 452 8.42 12.13 12.86
C ALA A 452 8.36 11.09 14.00
N LEU A 453 7.20 10.46 14.17
CA LEU A 453 6.96 9.46 15.20
C LEU A 453 7.52 8.07 14.85
N GLU A 454 7.73 7.75 13.57
CA GLU A 454 8.19 6.43 13.11
C GLU A 454 9.52 6.00 13.73
N SER A 455 10.43 6.94 14.01
CA SER A 455 11.73 6.64 14.61
C SER A 455 11.66 6.08 16.03
N GLY A 456 10.51 6.22 16.71
CA GLY A 456 10.32 5.85 18.12
C GLY A 456 11.11 6.72 19.12
N ARG A 457 11.87 7.71 18.63
CA ARG A 457 12.65 8.65 19.44
C ARG A 457 11.73 9.61 20.20
N ILE A 458 10.69 10.09 19.53
CA ILE A 458 9.74 11.06 20.08
C ILE A 458 8.58 10.28 20.70
N ARG A 459 8.40 10.41 22.02
CA ARG A 459 7.30 9.79 22.78
C ARG A 459 6.14 10.74 23.06
N LYS A 460 6.39 12.05 22.91
CA LYS A 460 5.40 13.09 23.16
C LYS A 460 5.58 14.24 22.18
N LEU A 461 4.50 14.62 21.49
CA LEU A 461 4.44 15.83 20.69
C LEU A 461 3.55 16.89 21.34
N TYR A 462 3.98 18.14 21.22
CA TYR A 462 3.23 19.32 21.59
C TYR A 462 3.01 20.22 20.37
N ALA A 463 1.87 20.88 20.30
CA ALA A 463 1.62 21.97 19.37
C ALA A 463 0.74 23.03 20.02
N GLU A 464 1.03 24.31 19.77
CA GLU A 464 0.11 25.41 20.10
C GLU A 464 -0.61 25.85 18.82
N THR A 465 -1.93 26.00 18.87
CA THR A 465 -2.73 26.39 17.71
C THR A 465 -3.92 27.29 18.09
N ASP A 466 -4.68 27.74 17.10
CA ASP A 466 -5.92 28.50 17.26
C ASP A 466 -7.15 27.62 16.96
N GLU A 467 -8.34 28.25 17.01
CA GLU A 467 -9.61 27.59 16.73
C GLU A 467 -9.68 26.96 15.32
N GLU A 468 -9.02 27.56 14.33
CA GLU A 468 -9.05 27.03 12.96
C GLU A 468 -8.15 25.80 12.82
N GLY A 469 -7.01 25.78 13.51
CA GLY A 469 -6.05 24.68 13.45
C GLY A 469 -6.34 23.50 14.38
N VAL A 470 -7.08 23.68 15.48
CA VAL A 470 -7.31 22.62 16.49
C VAL A 470 -7.97 21.36 15.91
N GLY A 471 -8.86 21.52 14.92
CA GLY A 471 -9.52 20.40 14.25
C GLY A 471 -8.53 19.46 13.54
N PHE A 472 -7.46 20.02 12.95
CA PHE A 472 -6.41 19.24 12.31
C PHE A 472 -5.64 18.39 13.32
N TYR A 473 -5.23 18.97 14.46
CA TYR A 473 -4.49 18.25 15.50
C TYR A 473 -5.34 17.18 16.18
N ARG A 474 -6.61 17.47 16.49
CA ARG A 474 -7.57 16.45 16.96
C ARG A 474 -7.71 15.32 15.95
N GLY A 475 -7.82 15.66 14.67
CA GLY A 475 -7.83 14.67 13.59
C GLY A 475 -6.52 13.88 13.44
N CYS A 476 -5.42 14.31 14.06
CA CYS A 476 -4.16 13.58 14.15
C CYS A 476 -4.00 12.83 15.49
N GLY A 477 -5.03 12.82 16.35
CA GLY A 477 -5.04 12.12 17.64
C GLY A 477 -4.56 12.95 18.83
N PHE A 478 -4.32 14.26 18.67
CA PHE A 478 -3.93 15.11 19.79
C PHE A 478 -5.11 15.36 20.73
N ALA A 479 -4.88 15.24 22.03
CA ALA A 479 -5.72 15.89 23.03
C ALA A 479 -5.47 17.40 22.98
N ALA A 480 -6.50 18.24 23.08
CA ALA A 480 -6.36 19.68 22.94
C ALA A 480 -7.12 20.42 24.04
N ASP A 481 -6.36 21.15 24.87
CA ASP A 481 -6.89 21.97 25.97
C ASP A 481 -6.91 23.44 25.56
N ALA A 482 -8.04 24.12 25.80
CA ALA A 482 -8.21 25.54 25.52
C ALA A 482 -7.69 26.40 26.67
N GLU A 483 -6.92 27.43 26.34
CA GLU A 483 -6.47 28.48 27.25
C GLU A 483 -6.81 29.86 26.66
N VAL A 484 -7.49 30.70 27.45
CA VAL A 484 -7.74 32.09 27.05
C VAL A 484 -6.55 32.94 27.47
N LYS A 485 -5.81 33.47 26.49
CA LYS A 485 -4.67 34.37 26.73
C LYS A 485 -5.08 35.82 26.42
N GLN A 486 -4.63 36.73 27.29
CA GLN A 486 -4.83 38.17 27.14
C GLN A 486 -3.67 38.76 26.32
N TYR A 487 -3.99 39.33 25.16
CA TYR A 487 -3.05 40.08 24.33
C TYR A 487 -3.44 41.56 24.27
N PRO A 488 -2.53 42.49 23.90
CA PRO A 488 -2.85 43.91 23.79
C PRO A 488 -4.02 44.26 22.85
N GLY A 489 -4.43 43.34 21.97
CA GLY A 489 -5.57 43.47 21.05
C GLY A 489 -6.85 42.75 21.47
N GLY A 490 -6.90 42.09 22.63
CA GLY A 490 -8.07 41.37 23.14
C GLY A 490 -7.76 39.96 23.65
N GLU A 491 -8.82 39.26 24.08
CA GLU A 491 -8.75 37.85 24.47
C GLU A 491 -8.65 36.95 23.24
N VAL A 492 -7.67 36.05 23.24
CA VAL A 492 -7.49 35.05 22.19
C VAL A 492 -7.44 33.67 22.84
N THR A 493 -8.27 32.76 22.35
CA THR A 493 -8.22 31.35 22.77
C THR A 493 -7.11 30.64 22.01
N ARG A 494 -6.20 30.00 22.74
CA ARG A 494 -5.14 29.14 22.22
C ARG A 494 -5.39 27.71 22.66
N TYR A 495 -5.05 26.76 21.80
CA TYR A 495 -5.18 25.35 22.06
C TYR A 495 -3.82 24.72 22.25
N HIS A 496 -3.60 24.11 23.41
CA HIS A 496 -2.43 23.30 23.71
C HIS A 496 -2.72 21.86 23.34
N CYS A 497 -2.18 21.44 22.21
CA CYS A 497 -2.37 20.11 21.66
C CYS A 497 -1.24 19.20 22.13
N THR A 498 -1.56 18.04 22.69
CA THR A 498 -0.61 17.02 23.11
C THR A 498 -0.94 15.66 22.50
N LEU A 499 0.06 15.00 21.92
CA LEU A 499 -0.02 13.62 21.45
C LEU A 499 1.02 12.78 22.20
N GLN A 500 0.57 11.70 22.85
CA GLN A 500 1.43 10.70 23.48
C GLN A 500 1.35 9.40 22.68
N THR A 501 2.50 8.81 22.36
CA THR A 501 2.62 7.58 21.57
C THR A 501 2.93 6.35 22.39
#